data_AF-K1DWW8-F1
#
_entry.id   AF-K1DWW8-F1
#
_cell.length_a   1.000
_cell.length_b   1.000
_cell.length_c   1.000
_cell.angle_alpha   90.00
_cell.angle_beta   90.00
_cell.angle_gamma   90.00
#
_symmetry.space_group_name_H-M   'P 1'
#
loop_
_entity.id
_entity.type
_entity.pdbx_description
1 polymer ?
#
loop_
_entity_poly.entity_id
_entity_poly.type
_entity_poly.pdbx_seq_one_letter_code
_entity_poly.pdbx_strand_id
1 'polypeptide(L)' 'MLKARMDLPPADPAREERQIARLRDLADTAGLDPVFAEKFLNFVIAEVIHHHEQIASQQAGPDED' A
#
# COMPACT_ATOMS: atom_id res chain seq x y z
N MET A 1 5.57 4.59 -12.59
CA MET A 1 5.04 4.94 -11.24
C MET A 1 5.52 6.33 -10.86
N LEU A 2 4.64 7.23 -10.41
CA LEU A 2 5.01 8.60 -10.01
C LEU A 2 6.08 8.63 -8.91
N LYS A 3 5.99 7.75 -7.90
CA LYS A 3 6.97 7.67 -6.79
C LYS A 3 8.38 7.33 -7.27
N ALA A 4 8.51 6.27 -8.07
CA ALA A 4 9.81 5.84 -8.59
C ALA A 4 10.43 6.86 -9.57
N ARG A 5 9.60 7.60 -10.33
CA ARG A 5 10.09 8.71 -11.17
C ARG A 5 10.52 9.95 -10.36
N MET A 6 10.07 10.08 -9.11
CA MET A 6 10.34 11.24 -8.25
C MET A 6 11.20 10.88 -7.03
N ASP A 7 11.80 9.69 -7.02
CA ASP A 7 12.65 9.18 -5.94
C ASP A 7 11.99 9.25 -4.54
N LEU A 8 10.65 9.11 -4.50
CA LEU A 8 9.91 9.11 -3.25
C LEU A 8 10.00 7.74 -2.57
N PRO A 9 10.08 7.69 -1.23
CA PRO A 9 10.12 6.44 -0.50
C PRO A 9 8.88 5.60 -0.80
N PRO A 10 9.04 4.27 -0.90
CA PRO A 10 7.94 3.35 -1.18
C PRO A 10 6.86 3.42 -0.09
N ALA A 11 7.28 3.50 1.17
CA ALA A 11 6.42 3.66 2.35
C ALA A 11 6.13 5.14 2.66
N ASP A 12 4.91 5.43 3.09
CA ASP A 12 4.48 6.73 3.63
C ASP A 12 3.57 6.49 4.83
N PRO A 13 4.14 6.41 6.06
CA PRO A 13 3.40 6.00 7.25
C PRO A 13 2.18 6.89 7.54
N ALA A 14 2.30 8.20 7.36
CA ALA A 14 1.20 9.13 7.61
C ALA A 14 0.06 8.98 6.57
N ARG A 15 0.39 8.61 5.33
CA ARG A 15 -0.63 8.26 4.32
C ARG A 15 -1.24 6.89 4.58
N GLU A 16 -0.47 5.94 5.09
CA GLU A 16 -0.94 4.59 5.44
C GLU A 16 -1.91 4.64 6.63
N GLU A 17 -1.57 5.37 7.70
CA GLU A 17 -2.46 5.60 8.85
C GLU A 17 -3.80 6.22 8.43
N ARG A 18 -3.78 7.26 7.56
CA ARG A 18 -5.01 7.88 7.03
C ARG A 18 -5.85 6.92 6.21
N GLN A 19 -5.21 6.05 5.41
CA GLN A 19 -5.92 5.03 4.64
C GLN A 19 -6.54 3.98 5.56
N ILE A 20 -5.84 3.54 6.60
CA ILE A 20 -6.36 2.58 7.59
C ILE A 20 -7.57 3.17 8.32
N ALA A 21 -7.48 4.42 8.79
CA ALA A 21 -8.59 5.10 9.44
C ALA A 21 -9.82 5.21 8.52
N ARG A 22 -9.63 5.63 7.25
CA ARG A 22 -10.71 5.73 6.27
C ARG A 22 -11.34 4.37 5.97
N LEU A 23 -10.54 3.30 5.89
CA LEU A 23 -11.08 1.97 5.59
C LEU A 23 -11.88 1.39 6.77
N ARG A 24 -11.46 1.68 8.01
CA ARG A 24 -12.23 1.31 9.21
C ARG A 24 -13.60 1.99 9.23
N ASP A 25 -13.64 3.29 8.92
CA ASP A 25 -14.89 4.07 8.83
C ASP A 25 -15.83 3.55 7.72
N LEU A 26 -15.28 3.21 6.55
CA LEU A 26 -16.04 2.59 5.46
C LEU A 26 -16.57 1.20 5.83
N ALA A 27 -15.79 0.39 6.56
CA ALA A 27 -16.21 -0.94 7.00
C ALA A 27 -17.35 -0.86 8.02
N ASP A 28 -17.24 0.05 8.99
CA ASP A 28 -18.29 0.31 9.99
C ASP A 28 -19.60 0.77 9.32
N THR A 29 -19.50 1.75 8.41
CA THR A 29 -20.65 2.26 7.65
C THR A 29 -21.29 1.20 6.75
N ALA A 30 -20.51 0.23 6.25
CA ALA A 30 -20.99 -0.85 5.41
C ALA A 30 -21.56 -2.05 6.20
N GLY A 31 -21.48 -2.04 7.53
CA GLY A 31 -21.91 -3.16 8.39
C GLY A 31 -21.04 -4.40 8.23
N LEU A 32 -19.78 -4.24 7.82
CA LEU A 32 -18.81 -5.34 7.74
C LEU A 32 -18.26 -5.67 9.13
N ASP A 33 -18.03 -6.96 9.39
CA ASP A 33 -17.38 -7.39 10.63
C ASP A 33 -16.00 -6.71 10.77
N PRO A 34 -15.76 -5.92 11.85
CA PRO A 34 -14.51 -5.19 12.05
C PRO A 34 -13.27 -6.08 12.04
N VAL A 35 -13.37 -7.31 12.55
CA VAL A 35 -12.25 -8.26 12.60
C VAL A 35 -11.91 -8.77 11.20
N PHE A 36 -12.94 -9.03 10.39
CA PHE A 36 -12.77 -9.42 9.00
C PHE A 36 -12.22 -8.26 8.16
N ALA A 37 -12.76 -7.04 8.34
CA ALA A 37 -12.35 -5.85 7.63
C ALA A 37 -10.88 -5.50 7.89
N GLU A 38 -10.41 -5.62 9.14
CA GLU A 38 -9.02 -5.41 9.49
C GLU A 38 -8.08 -6.43 8.84
N LYS A 39 -8.44 -7.73 8.87
CA LYS A 39 -7.66 -8.78 8.20
C LYS A 39 -7.57 -8.56 6.70
N PHE A 40 -8.69 -8.22 6.07
CA PHE A 40 -8.73 -7.94 4.63
C PHE A 40 -7.90 -6.71 4.26
N LEU A 41 -7.97 -5.64 5.07
CA LEU A 41 -7.16 -4.45 4.88
C LEU A 41 -5.66 -4.75 4.97
N ASN A 42 -5.24 -5.48 6.00
CA ASN A 42 -3.84 -5.87 6.17
C ASN A 42 -3.33 -6.68 4.97
N PHE A 43 -4.17 -7.57 4.42
CA PHE A 43 -3.86 -8.30 3.20
C PHE A 43 -3.68 -7.37 1.99
N VAL A 44 -4.59 -6.43 1.75
CA VAL A 44 -4.50 -5.49 0.61
C VAL A 44 -3.27 -4.58 0.74
N ILE A 45 -2.95 -4.09 1.94
CA ILE A 45 -1.76 -3.25 2.18
C ILE A 45 -0.49 -4.03 1.85
N ALA A 46 -0.36 -5.27 2.33
CA ALA A 46 0.81 -6.11 2.04
C ALA A 46 0.99 -6.33 0.54
N GLU A 47 -0.09 -6.61 -0.18
CA GLU A 47 -0.06 -6.82 -1.64
C GLU A 47 0.33 -5.54 -2.40
N VAL A 48 -0.14 -4.38 -1.96
CA VAL A 48 0.23 -3.09 -2.56
C VAL A 48 1.69 -2.76 -2.31
N ILE A 49 2.24 -3.09 -1.13
CA ILE A 49 3.67 -2.92 -0.83
C ILE A 49 4.50 -3.84 -1.75
N HIS A 50 4.14 -5.12 -1.84
CA HIS A 50 4.83 -6.09 -2.69
C HIS A 50 4.88 -5.63 -4.16
N HIS A 51 3.75 -5.17 -4.71
CA HIS A 51 3.72 -4.64 -6.08
C HIS A 51 4.59 -3.39 -6.26
N HIS A 52 4.66 -2.50 -5.26
CA HIS A 52 5.56 -1.34 -5.34
C HIS A 52 7.04 -1.77 -5.32
N GLU A 53 7.41 -2.76 -4.51
CA GLU A 53 8.77 -3.30 -4.48
C GLU A 53 9.15 -3.96 -5.82
N GLN A 54 8.25 -4.75 -6.41
CA GLN A 54 8.48 -5.37 -7.73
C GLN A 54 8.64 -4.33 -8.85
N ILE A 55 7.85 -3.26 -8.80
CA ILE A 55 7.94 -2.19 -9.81
C ILE A 55 9.20 -1.34 -9.59
N ALA A 56 9.66 -1.17 -8.34
CA ALA A 56 10.93 -0.52 -8.05
C ALA A 56 12.11 -1.37 -8.54
N SER A 57 12.10 -2.70 -8.31
CA SER A 57 13.15 -3.61 -8.78
C SER A 57 13.17 -3.76 -10.30
N GLN A 58 12.01 -3.74 -10.97
CA GLN A 58 11.95 -3.73 -12.45
C GLN A 58 12.38 -2.39 -13.08
N GLN A 59 12.24 -1.27 -12.35
CA GLN A 59 12.74 0.02 -12.83
C GLN A 59 14.25 0.17 -12.62
N ALA A 60 14.84 -0.60 -11.70
CA ALA A 60 16.29 -0.75 -11.54
C ALA A 60 16.90 -1.76 -12.55
N GLY A 61 16.48 -1.70 -13.82
CA GLY A 61 17.04 -2.52 -14.91
C GLY A 61 18.57 -2.36 -15.04
N PRO A 62 19.26 -3.34 -15.63
CA PRO A 62 20.63 -3.72 -15.29
C PRO A 62 21.59 -2.55 -15.46
N ASP A 63 22.49 -2.36 -14.49
CA ASP A 63 23.69 -1.56 -14.69
C ASP A 63 24.34 -2.00 -16.02
N GLU A 64 24.36 -1.09 -16.99
CA GLU A 64 25.08 -1.25 -18.26
C GLU A 64 26.58 -1.21 -17.94
N ASP A 65 27.24 -2.37 -17.94
CA ASP A 65 28.69 -2.53 -18.13
C ASP A 65 29.01 -2.84 -19.60
#